data_AF-L1QKE2-F1
#
_entry.id   AF-L1QKE2-F1
#
_cell.length_a   1.000
_cell.length_b   1.000
_cell.length_c   1.000
_cell.angle_alpha   90.00
_cell.angle_beta   90.00
_cell.angle_gamma   90.00
#
_symmetry.space_group_name_H-M   'P 1'
#
loop_
_entity.id
_entity.type
_entity.pdbx_description
1 polymer ?
#
loop_
_entity_poly.entity_id
_entity_poly.type
_entity_poly.pdbx_seq_one_letter_code
_entity_poly.pdbx_strand_id
1 'polypeptide(L)'
;MYLNNKKSPKKIKLVYSIALLTLLLRYISLVVLWIVEKQSIIYSMKSLTQTNYIAIPLLALIALYIFLRMEDKSFDYNYVFTIILIISYVIIIKIYKLDIKIDSVFGFIVRFKEILVPSLIYLIILAAIMIITLLLGDKPYSNKKGMRLLMISLIVLIGEFIMFVSNMMIFPYNIVGEVFMLICSYNAINTFKIR
;
A
#
# COMPACT_ATOMS: atom_id res chain seq x y z
N MET A 1 -16.19 9.43 -3.14
CA MET A 1 -15.04 8.95 -3.93
C MET A 1 -15.32 9.17 -5.42
N TYR A 2 -15.16 10.42 -5.88
CA TYR A 2 -15.59 10.87 -7.21
C TYR A 2 -14.50 10.52 -8.25
N LEU A 3 -14.39 9.24 -8.59
CA LEU A 3 -13.55 8.78 -9.69
C LEU A 3 -14.21 9.15 -11.02
N ASN A 4 -13.78 10.28 -11.58
CA ASN A 4 -13.76 10.63 -13.01
C ASN A 4 -14.44 9.59 -13.93
N ASN A 5 -15.79 9.55 -13.91
CA ASN A 5 -16.57 8.36 -14.27
C ASN A 5 -16.46 7.92 -15.74
N LYS A 6 -15.84 8.73 -16.60
CA LYS A 6 -15.72 8.50 -18.05
C LYS A 6 -14.29 8.28 -18.56
N LYS A 7 -13.23 8.34 -17.73
CA LYS A 7 -11.84 8.48 -18.25
C LYS A 7 -10.92 7.26 -18.10
N SER A 8 -11.06 6.47 -17.03
CA SER A 8 -10.16 5.34 -16.76
C SER A 8 -10.78 3.99 -17.18
N PRO A 9 -10.02 3.03 -17.72
CA PRO A 9 -10.49 1.67 -17.99
C PRO A 9 -11.15 1.02 -16.77
N LYS A 10 -12.29 0.33 -16.99
CA LYS A 10 -13.09 -0.30 -15.91
C LYS A 10 -12.25 -1.24 -15.03
N LYS A 11 -11.33 -1.99 -15.64
CA LYS A 11 -10.43 -2.94 -14.96
C LYS A 11 -9.52 -2.26 -13.92
N ILE A 12 -8.84 -1.19 -14.34
CA ILE A 12 -7.94 -0.41 -13.47
C ILE A 12 -8.73 0.23 -12.33
N LYS A 13 -9.90 0.80 -12.64
CA LYS A 13 -10.77 1.44 -11.65
C LYS A 13 -11.20 0.47 -10.56
N LEU A 14 -11.54 -0.76 -10.91
CA LEU A 14 -11.96 -1.78 -9.96
C LEU A 14 -10.81 -2.09 -8.98
N VAL A 15 -9.63 -2.47 -9.48
CA VAL A 15 -8.50 -2.83 -8.59
C VAL A 15 -8.04 -1.64 -7.74
N TYR A 16 -8.02 -0.44 -8.31
CA TYR A 16 -7.71 0.78 -7.55
C TYR A 16 -8.74 1.06 -6.46
N SER A 17 -10.03 0.90 -6.76
CA SER A 17 -11.09 1.09 -5.76
C SER A 17 -10.98 0.09 -4.62
N ILE A 18 -10.60 -1.16 -4.90
CA ILE A 18 -10.32 -2.18 -3.88
C ILE A 18 -9.16 -1.71 -3.00
N ALA A 19 -8.02 -1.33 -3.59
CA ALA A 19 -6.85 -0.90 -2.83
C ALA A 19 -7.14 0.30 -1.92
N LEU A 20 -7.88 1.30 -2.42
CA LEU A 20 -8.29 2.44 -1.62
C LEU A 20 -9.31 2.09 -0.54
N LEU A 21 -10.29 1.22 -0.83
CA LEU A 21 -11.25 0.76 0.18
C LEU A 21 -10.54 0.00 1.30
N THR A 22 -9.53 -0.81 0.96
CA THR A 22 -8.67 -1.49 1.93
C THR A 22 -7.91 -0.50 2.82
N LEU A 23 -7.32 0.57 2.27
CA LEU A 23 -6.68 1.63 3.08
C LEU A 23 -7.68 2.41 3.93
N LEU A 24 -8.87 2.69 3.41
CA LEU A 24 -9.92 3.37 4.18
C LEU A 24 -10.34 2.54 5.40
N LEU A 25 -10.56 1.24 5.22
CA LEU A 25 -10.84 0.33 6.33
C LEU A 25 -9.71 0.33 7.36
N ARG A 26 -8.45 0.41 6.91
CA ARG A 26 -7.31 0.57 7.81
C ARG A 26 -7.37 1.86 8.62
N TYR A 27 -7.56 3.00 7.98
CA TYR A 27 -7.59 4.28 8.70
C TYR A 27 -8.76 4.36 9.66
N ILE A 28 -9.93 3.83 9.29
CA ILE A 28 -11.06 3.67 10.20
C ILE A 28 -10.66 2.80 11.40
N SER A 29 -9.99 1.66 11.17
CA SER A 29 -9.54 0.80 12.27
C SER A 29 -8.56 1.54 13.20
N LEU A 30 -7.59 2.28 12.65
CA LEU A 30 -6.62 3.02 13.47
C LEU A 30 -7.30 4.10 14.33
N VAL A 31 -8.28 4.82 13.78
CA VAL A 31 -9.08 5.81 14.53
C VAL A 31 -9.89 5.12 15.64
N VAL A 32 -10.49 3.96 15.37
CA VAL A 32 -11.20 3.18 16.39
C VAL A 32 -10.26 2.72 17.50
N LEU A 33 -9.05 2.25 17.17
CA LEU A 33 -8.06 1.84 18.18
C LEU A 33 -7.54 3.00 19.05
N TRP A 34 -7.60 4.22 18.52
CA TRP A 34 -7.23 5.42 19.26
C TRP A 34 -8.34 5.89 20.22
N ILE A 35 -9.61 5.77 19.83
CA ILE A 35 -10.76 6.30 20.60
C ILE A 35 -11.36 5.23 21.54
N VAL A 36 -11.45 3.99 21.09
CA VAL A 36 -12.24 2.94 21.74
C VAL A 36 -11.34 2.07 22.61
N GLU A 37 -11.49 2.21 23.92
CA GLU A 37 -10.70 1.46 24.91
C GLU A 37 -11.26 0.05 25.22
N LYS A 38 -12.25 -0.42 24.45
CA LYS A 38 -12.87 -1.74 24.65
C LYS A 38 -12.07 -2.84 23.94
N GLN A 39 -11.39 -3.67 24.72
CA GLN A 39 -10.55 -4.77 24.23
C GLN A 39 -11.24 -5.67 23.20
N SER A 40 -12.52 -6.02 23.38
CA SER A 40 -13.24 -6.90 22.45
C SER A 40 -13.29 -6.33 21.02
N ILE A 41 -13.51 -5.02 20.88
CA ILE A 41 -13.58 -4.35 19.58
C ILE A 41 -12.19 -4.32 18.94
N ILE A 42 -11.17 -4.03 19.73
CA ILE A 42 -9.77 -3.99 19.28
C ILE A 42 -9.34 -5.36 18.76
N TYR A 43 -9.70 -6.45 19.45
CA TYR A 43 -9.38 -7.82 19.02
C TYR A 43 -10.01 -8.19 17.67
N SER A 44 -11.22 -7.71 17.36
CA SER A 44 -11.86 -7.92 16.07
C SER A 44 -11.24 -7.07 14.95
N MET A 45 -10.79 -5.86 15.27
CA MET A 45 -10.26 -4.90 14.29
C MET A 45 -8.76 -5.03 14.04
N LYS A 46 -8.01 -5.73 14.90
CA LYS A 46 -6.53 -5.77 14.85
C LYS A 46 -5.97 -6.21 13.50
N SER A 47 -6.63 -7.13 12.80
CA SER A 47 -6.19 -7.57 11.47
C SER A 47 -6.27 -6.42 10.46
N LEU A 48 -7.34 -5.63 10.48
CA LEU A 48 -7.54 -4.51 9.55
C LEU A 48 -6.43 -3.46 9.61
N THR A 49 -5.76 -3.32 10.77
CA THR A 49 -4.63 -2.38 10.95
C THR A 49 -3.43 -2.70 10.06
N GLN A 50 -3.27 -3.95 9.62
CA GLN A 50 -2.13 -4.42 8.81
C GLN A 50 -2.46 -4.54 7.32
N THR A 51 -3.59 -4.02 6.87
CA THR A 51 -4.01 -4.15 5.47
C THR A 51 -3.18 -3.30 4.48
N ASN A 52 -2.28 -2.44 4.98
CA ASN A 52 -1.28 -1.75 4.15
C ASN A 52 -0.28 -2.70 3.48
N TYR A 53 -0.03 -3.88 4.06
CA TYR A 53 0.77 -4.94 3.46
C TYR A 53 0.23 -5.38 2.09
N ILE A 54 -1.08 -5.20 1.84
CA ILE A 54 -1.71 -5.47 0.54
C ILE A 54 -1.86 -4.18 -0.27
N ALA A 55 -2.47 -3.16 0.33
CA ALA A 55 -2.98 -2.04 -0.43
C ALA A 55 -1.87 -1.16 -1.03
N ILE A 56 -0.76 -0.99 -0.32
CA ILE A 56 0.33 -0.14 -0.80
C ILE A 56 1.09 -0.77 -1.98
N PRO A 57 1.50 -2.06 -1.95
CA PRO A 57 2.03 -2.73 -3.13
C PRO A 57 1.08 -2.69 -4.32
N LEU A 58 -0.23 -2.84 -4.09
CA LEU A 58 -1.23 -2.71 -5.16
C LEU A 58 -1.24 -1.32 -5.78
N LEU A 59 -1.26 -0.26 -4.98
CA LEU A 59 -1.19 1.11 -5.49
C LEU A 59 0.09 1.37 -6.28
N ALA A 60 1.22 0.80 -5.82
CA ALA A 60 2.49 0.90 -6.53
C ALA A 60 2.46 0.19 -7.89
N LEU A 61 1.92 -1.03 -7.95
CA LEU A 61 1.77 -1.78 -9.21
C LEU A 61 0.82 -1.08 -10.19
N ILE A 62 -0.29 -0.52 -9.69
CA ILE A 62 -1.23 0.26 -10.51
C ILE A 62 -0.53 1.49 -11.07
N ALA A 63 0.16 2.26 -10.23
CA ALA A 63 0.89 3.45 -10.66
C ALA A 63 1.97 3.11 -11.69
N LEU A 64 2.73 2.03 -11.45
CA LEU A 64 3.73 1.52 -12.36
C LEU A 64 3.13 1.18 -13.73
N TYR A 65 2.05 0.38 -13.76
CA TYR A 65 1.36 0.01 -15.00
C TYR A 65 0.90 1.23 -15.80
N ILE A 66 0.27 2.19 -15.12
CA ILE A 66 -0.25 3.41 -15.78
C ILE A 66 0.91 4.26 -16.31
N PHE A 67 1.96 4.48 -15.52
CA PHE A 67 3.09 5.31 -15.94
C PHE A 67 3.94 4.67 -17.04
N LEU A 68 4.00 3.35 -17.10
CA LEU A 68 4.63 2.65 -18.22
C LEU A 68 3.80 2.72 -19.51
N ARG A 69 2.57 3.27 -19.48
CA ARG A 69 1.68 3.35 -20.64
C ARG A 69 1.60 2.03 -21.40
N MET A 70 1.45 0.92 -20.67
CA MET A 70 1.35 -0.41 -21.26
C MET A 70 -0.04 -0.63 -21.88
N GLU A 71 -0.48 0.27 -22.77
CA GLU A 71 -1.79 0.23 -23.42
C GLU A 71 -1.96 -1.07 -24.23
N ASP A 72 -0.86 -1.62 -24.75
CA ASP A 72 -0.85 -2.86 -25.53
C ASP A 72 -0.89 -4.14 -24.67
N LYS A 73 -0.52 -4.06 -23.39
CA LYS A 73 -0.52 -5.23 -22.49
C LYS A 73 -1.74 -5.21 -21.60
N SER A 74 -2.40 -6.37 -21.50
CA SER A 74 -3.61 -6.47 -20.67
C SER A 74 -3.29 -6.21 -19.19
N PHE A 75 -4.23 -5.53 -18.52
CA PHE A 75 -4.16 -5.29 -17.08
C PHE A 75 -4.36 -6.59 -16.25
N ASP A 76 -4.51 -7.75 -16.89
CA ASP A 76 -4.86 -9.01 -16.25
C ASP A 76 -3.77 -9.49 -15.29
N TYR A 77 -2.50 -9.16 -15.55
CA TYR A 77 -1.41 -9.44 -14.61
C TYR A 77 -1.61 -8.77 -13.25
N ASN A 78 -2.15 -7.55 -13.20
CA ASN A 78 -2.42 -6.86 -11.93
C ASN A 78 -3.51 -7.55 -11.11
N TYR A 79 -4.49 -8.19 -11.77
CA TYR A 79 -5.49 -9.01 -11.08
C TYR A 79 -4.86 -10.24 -10.43
N VAL A 80 -3.97 -10.93 -11.14
CA VAL A 80 -3.24 -12.08 -10.59
C VAL A 80 -2.42 -11.66 -9.37
N PHE A 81 -1.69 -10.55 -9.45
CA PHE A 81 -0.96 -9.99 -8.31
C PHE A 81 -1.88 -9.61 -7.14
N THR A 82 -3.08 -9.09 -7.42
CA THR A 82 -4.07 -8.78 -6.37
C THR A 82 -4.49 -10.02 -5.60
N ILE A 83 -4.79 -11.11 -6.30
CA ILE A 83 -5.17 -12.38 -5.68
C ILE A 83 -4.01 -12.94 -4.83
N ILE A 84 -2.79 -12.92 -5.38
CA ILE A 84 -1.59 -13.39 -4.67
C ILE A 84 -1.36 -12.57 -3.39
N LEU A 85 -1.45 -11.24 -3.45
CA LEU A 85 -1.27 -10.38 -2.28
C LEU A 85 -2.32 -10.65 -1.20
N ILE A 86 -3.59 -10.80 -1.58
CA ILE A 86 -4.68 -11.11 -0.63
C ILE A 86 -4.43 -12.47 0.04
N ILE A 87 -4.11 -13.51 -0.74
CA ILE A 87 -3.83 -14.85 -0.19
C ILE A 87 -2.62 -14.80 0.75
N SER A 88 -1.53 -14.15 0.32
CA SER A 88 -0.30 -14.02 1.13
C SER A 88 -0.57 -13.33 2.46
N TYR A 89 -1.40 -12.30 2.47
CA TYR A 89 -1.78 -11.58 3.69
C TYR A 89 -2.60 -12.45 4.64
N VAL A 90 -3.58 -13.20 4.13
CA VAL A 90 -4.37 -14.13 4.96
C VAL A 90 -3.46 -15.19 5.59
N ILE A 91 -2.48 -15.69 4.84
CA ILE A 91 -1.48 -16.64 5.35
C ILE A 91 -0.62 -15.99 6.44
N ILE A 92 -0.08 -14.78 6.19
CA ILE A 92 0.75 -14.05 7.14
C ILE A 92 0.00 -13.81 8.46
N ILE A 93 -1.25 -13.34 8.41
CA ILE A 93 -2.03 -13.10 9.64
C ILE A 93 -2.33 -14.39 10.42
N LYS A 94 -2.52 -15.52 9.73
CA LYS A 94 -2.77 -16.81 10.40
C LYS A 94 -1.52 -17.37 11.06
N ILE A 95 -0.35 -17.23 10.42
CA ILE A 95 0.92 -17.75 10.92
C ILE A 95 1.48 -16.82 12.01
N TYR A 96 1.55 -15.52 11.72
CA TYR A 96 2.17 -14.53 12.60
C TYR A 96 1.12 -13.86 13.47
N LYS A 97 1.14 -14.19 14.76
CA LYS A 97 0.19 -13.63 15.73
C LYS A 97 0.38 -12.12 15.89
N LEU A 98 -0.73 -11.41 15.93
CA LEU A 98 -0.79 -9.98 16.23
C LEU A 98 -0.87 -9.74 17.74
N ASP A 99 0.05 -8.94 18.24
CA ASP A 99 0.17 -8.46 19.61
C ASP A 99 -0.36 -7.02 19.73
N ILE A 100 -0.88 -6.69 20.91
CA ILE A 100 -1.50 -5.40 21.21
C ILE A 100 -0.74 -4.77 22.38
N LYS A 101 -0.16 -3.59 22.13
CA LYS A 101 0.51 -2.77 23.15
C LYS A 101 -0.29 -1.51 23.41
N ILE A 102 -0.28 -1.04 24.65
CA ILE A 102 -0.93 0.21 25.04
C ILE A 102 0.13 1.29 25.11
N ASP A 103 -0.14 2.42 24.47
CA ASP A 103 0.71 3.60 24.45
C ASP A 103 -0.06 4.81 24.97
N SER A 104 0.60 5.67 25.75
CA SER A 104 -0.03 6.83 26.39
C SER A 104 -0.46 7.92 25.40
N VAL A 105 0.15 7.98 24.22
CA VAL A 105 -0.10 9.01 23.20
C VAL A 105 -0.98 8.46 22.08
N PHE A 106 -0.69 7.24 21.62
CA PHE A 106 -1.31 6.65 20.43
C PHE A 106 -2.39 5.61 20.73
N GLY A 107 -2.71 5.34 22.00
CA GLY A 107 -3.72 4.37 22.39
C GLY A 107 -3.26 2.93 22.13
N PHE A 108 -4.12 2.11 21.54
CA PHE A 108 -3.77 0.72 21.25
C PHE A 108 -2.96 0.59 19.95
N ILE A 109 -1.73 0.09 20.08
CA ILE A 109 -0.83 -0.19 18.97
C ILE A 109 -0.81 -1.70 18.69
N VAL A 110 -1.16 -2.07 17.46
CA VAL A 110 -1.11 -3.46 16.97
C VAL A 110 0.15 -3.69 16.15
N ARG A 111 0.90 -4.75 16.47
CA ARG A 111 2.08 -5.20 15.72
C ARG A 111 2.13 -6.72 15.62
N PHE A 112 2.86 -7.25 14.65
CA PHE A 112 3.21 -8.66 14.65
C PHE A 112 4.14 -8.97 15.83
N LYS A 113 3.88 -10.07 16.55
CA LYS A 113 4.75 -10.53 17.64
C LYS A 113 6.15 -10.85 17.10
N GLU A 114 6.21 -11.53 15.96
CA GLU A 114 7.44 -11.78 15.20
C GLU A 114 7.46 -10.89 13.97
N ILE A 115 7.89 -9.63 14.16
CA ILE A 115 7.75 -8.59 13.14
C ILE A 115 8.71 -8.74 11.95
N LEU A 116 9.87 -9.37 12.17
CA LEU A 116 10.97 -9.39 11.20
C LEU A 116 10.58 -10.06 9.89
N VAL A 117 10.02 -11.27 9.93
CA VAL A 117 9.76 -12.04 8.71
C VAL A 117 8.67 -11.40 7.83
N PRO A 118 7.48 -11.02 8.35
CA PRO A 118 6.48 -10.29 7.57
C PRO A 118 7.03 -8.99 6.99
N SER A 119 7.85 -8.28 7.77
CA SER A 119 8.48 -7.03 7.36
C SER A 119 9.45 -7.21 6.19
N LEU A 120 10.30 -8.24 6.23
CA LEU A 120 11.25 -8.52 5.16
C LEU A 120 10.54 -8.94 3.87
N ILE A 121 9.50 -9.77 3.95
CA ILE A 121 8.69 -10.14 2.79
C ILE A 121 8.10 -8.88 2.13
N TYR A 122 7.54 -7.99 2.94
CA TYR A 122 6.99 -6.72 2.45
C TYR A 122 8.04 -5.83 1.79
N LEU A 123 9.22 -5.68 2.43
CA LEU A 123 10.34 -4.93 1.88
C LEU A 123 10.84 -5.50 0.55
N ILE A 124 10.92 -6.83 0.41
CA ILE A 124 11.31 -7.50 -0.84
C ILE A 124 10.32 -7.15 -1.95
N ILE A 125 9.01 -7.19 -1.68
CA ILE A 125 7.98 -6.83 -2.67
C ILE A 125 8.14 -5.37 -3.11
N LEU A 126 8.29 -4.44 -2.16
CA LEU A 126 8.46 -3.02 -2.48
C LEU A 126 9.77 -2.75 -3.24
N ALA A 127 10.87 -3.38 -2.82
CA ALA A 127 12.17 -3.25 -3.48
C ALA A 127 12.12 -3.81 -4.91
N ALA A 128 11.43 -4.93 -5.15
CA ALA A 128 11.23 -5.47 -6.49
C ALA A 128 10.47 -4.47 -7.39
N ILE A 129 9.39 -3.86 -6.88
CA ILE A 129 8.65 -2.83 -7.62
C ILE A 129 9.55 -1.61 -7.89
N MET A 130 10.36 -1.20 -6.93
CA MET A 130 11.31 -0.09 -7.09
C MET A 130 12.37 -0.37 -8.17
N ILE A 131 12.94 -1.58 -8.18
CA ILE A 131 13.90 -2.01 -9.21
C ILE A 131 13.24 -2.00 -10.60
N ILE A 132 12.03 -2.55 -10.72
CA ILE A 132 11.28 -2.52 -12.00
C ILE A 132 11.01 -1.07 -12.43
N THR A 133 10.64 -0.21 -11.49
CA THR A 133 10.41 1.23 -11.73
C THR A 133 11.68 1.90 -12.25
N LEU A 134 12.84 1.57 -11.69
CA LEU A 134 14.14 2.09 -12.12
C LEU A 134 14.51 1.59 -13.52
N LEU A 135 14.43 0.28 -13.77
CA LEU A 135 14.81 -0.34 -15.04
C LEU A 135 13.95 0.12 -16.22
N LEU A 136 12.65 0.37 -15.97
CA LEU A 136 11.70 0.75 -17.02
C LEU A 136 11.43 2.26 -17.06
N GLY A 137 11.96 3.02 -16.10
CA GLY A 137 11.73 4.46 -15.96
C GLY A 137 12.23 5.28 -17.15
N ASP A 138 13.34 4.88 -17.76
CA ASP A 138 13.98 5.63 -18.86
C ASP A 138 13.47 5.28 -20.26
N LYS A 139 12.57 4.30 -20.37
CA LYS A 139 12.01 3.87 -21.66
C LYS A 139 11.25 5.04 -22.33
N PRO A 140 11.33 5.16 -23.66
CA PRO A 140 10.79 6.33 -24.38
C PRO A 140 9.26 6.45 -24.29
N TYR A 141 8.57 5.33 -24.11
CA TYR A 141 7.12 5.27 -23.97
C TYR A 141 6.63 5.57 -22.54
N SER A 142 7.52 5.63 -21.54
CA SER A 142 7.13 5.84 -20.15
C SER A 142 6.80 7.31 -19.85
N ASN A 143 5.90 7.53 -18.89
CA ASN A 143 5.74 8.83 -18.26
C ASN A 143 6.90 9.08 -17.28
N LYS A 144 8.00 9.65 -17.76
CA LYS A 144 9.21 9.92 -16.96
C LYS A 144 8.94 10.69 -15.66
N LYS A 145 8.05 11.69 -15.69
CA LYS A 145 7.68 12.45 -14.48
C LYS A 145 6.95 11.58 -13.46
N GLY A 146 5.99 10.78 -13.92
CA GLY A 146 5.27 9.82 -13.08
C GLY A 146 6.18 8.74 -12.50
N MET A 147 7.07 8.18 -13.31
CA MET A 147 8.05 7.17 -12.88
C MET A 147 9.01 7.71 -11.81
N ARG A 148 9.50 8.95 -11.94
CA ARG A 148 10.29 9.61 -10.89
C ARG A 148 9.50 9.82 -9.61
N LEU A 149 8.23 10.24 -9.71
CA LEU A 149 7.37 10.38 -8.55
C LEU A 149 7.18 9.04 -7.83
N LEU A 150 6.91 7.96 -8.57
CA LEU A 150 6.78 6.61 -8.02
C LEU A 150 8.07 6.15 -7.33
N MET A 151 9.23 6.41 -7.95
CA MET A 151 10.53 6.10 -7.35
C MET A 151 10.74 6.84 -6.03
N ILE A 152 10.47 8.15 -5.98
CA ILE A 152 10.57 8.94 -4.75
C ILE A 152 9.62 8.40 -3.67
N SER A 153 8.36 8.13 -4.02
CA SER A 153 7.38 7.57 -3.07
C SER A 153 7.82 6.22 -2.52
N LEU A 154 8.39 5.34 -3.35
CA LEU A 154 8.92 4.04 -2.92
C LEU A 154 10.15 4.19 -2.01
N ILE A 155 11.06 5.13 -2.29
CA ILE A 155 12.22 5.40 -1.44
C ILE A 155 11.79 5.88 -0.06
N VAL A 156 10.85 6.83 0.00
CA VAL A 156 10.31 7.33 1.28
C VAL A 156 9.64 6.21 2.06
N LEU A 157 8.81 5.40 1.40
CA LEU A 157 8.10 4.28 2.03
C LEU A 157 9.06 3.20 2.55
N ILE A 158 10.06 2.79 1.75
CA ILE A 158 11.05 1.78 2.14
C ILE A 158 11.91 2.32 3.30
N GLY A 159 12.37 3.57 3.22
CA GLY A 159 13.14 4.22 4.27
C GLY A 159 12.38 4.29 5.59
N GLU A 160 11.13 4.74 5.56
CA GLU A 160 10.25 4.75 6.74
C GLU A 160 10.03 3.33 7.30
N PHE A 161 9.89 2.33 6.43
CA PHE A 161 9.71 0.94 6.85
C PHE A 161 10.97 0.31 7.46
N ILE A 162 12.16 0.67 6.99
CA ILE A 162 13.42 0.26 7.63
C ILE A 162 13.55 0.91 9.02
N MET A 163 13.21 2.20 9.15
CA MET A 163 13.17 2.88 10.45
C MET A 163 12.14 2.23 11.40
N PHE A 164 11.01 1.78 10.85
CA PHE A 164 9.99 1.04 11.59
C PHE A 164 10.52 -0.30 12.13
N VAL A 165 11.20 -1.09 11.30
CA VAL A 165 11.77 -2.38 11.74
C VAL A 165 12.91 -2.20 12.75
N SER A 166 13.72 -1.15 12.59
CA SER A 166 14.83 -0.83 13.51
C SER A 166 14.40 -0.16 14.82
N ASN A 167 13.09 0.01 15.04
CA ASN A 167 12.52 0.64 16.23
C ASN A 167 12.93 2.12 16.43
N MET A 168 13.36 2.80 15.35
CA MET A 168 13.70 4.23 15.32
C MET A 168 12.51 5.09 14.89
N MET A 169 11.30 4.65 15.21
CA MET A 169 10.05 5.21 14.68
C MET A 169 9.75 6.61 15.20
N ILE A 170 9.44 7.52 14.29
CA ILE A 170 8.80 8.82 14.62
C ILE A 170 7.31 8.62 14.89
N PHE A 171 6.67 7.68 14.17
CA PHE A 171 5.24 7.37 14.29
C PHE A 171 5.05 5.86 14.44
N PRO A 172 4.07 5.37 15.23
CA PRO A 172 3.87 3.93 15.45
C PRO A 172 3.41 3.14 14.21
N TYR A 173 3.16 3.83 13.08
CA TYR A 173 2.76 3.28 11.80
C TYR A 173 3.37 4.11 10.66
N ASN A 174 3.57 3.51 9.49
CA ASN A 174 4.24 4.14 8.35
C ASN A 174 3.31 5.06 7.54
N ILE A 175 2.86 6.15 8.14
CA ILE A 175 1.84 7.01 7.53
C ILE A 175 2.45 7.90 6.44
N VAL A 176 3.70 8.33 6.58
CA VAL A 176 4.28 9.34 5.69
C VAL A 176 4.45 8.77 4.28
N GLY A 177 5.11 7.62 4.14
CA GLY A 177 5.31 6.94 2.86
C GLY A 177 3.99 6.54 2.20
N GLU A 178 2.98 6.19 3.00
CA GLU A 178 1.64 5.89 2.48
C GLU A 178 0.96 7.11 1.85
N VAL A 179 1.09 8.29 2.46
CA VAL A 179 0.59 9.55 1.88
C VAL A 179 1.28 9.83 0.55
N PHE A 180 2.61 9.67 0.48
CA PHE A 180 3.36 9.82 -0.79
C PHE A 180 2.90 8.81 -1.86
N MET A 181 2.58 7.57 -1.48
CA MET A 181 2.04 6.56 -2.39
C MET A 181 0.61 6.88 -2.85
N LEU A 182 -0.24 7.41 -1.96
CA LEU A 182 -1.58 7.88 -2.31
C LEU A 182 -1.53 9.05 -3.31
N ILE A 183 -0.68 10.05 -3.06
CA ILE A 183 -0.48 11.17 -3.99
C ILE A 183 0.02 10.66 -5.35
N CYS A 184 0.99 9.75 -5.35
CA CYS A 184 1.53 9.15 -6.57
C CYS A 184 0.46 8.40 -7.38
N SER A 185 -0.29 7.53 -6.73
CA SER A 185 -1.34 6.73 -7.38
C SER A 185 -2.52 7.58 -7.86
N TYR A 186 -2.88 8.64 -7.14
CA TYR A 186 -3.84 9.63 -7.60
C TYR A 186 -3.36 10.36 -8.86
N ASN A 187 -2.10 10.80 -8.87
CA ASN A 187 -1.49 11.40 -10.05
C ASN A 187 -1.46 10.45 -11.24
N ALA A 188 -1.23 9.15 -11.01
CA ALA A 188 -1.31 8.14 -12.06
C ALA A 188 -2.68 8.12 -12.72
N ILE A 189 -3.77 8.05 -11.95
CA ILE A 189 -5.13 8.02 -12.52
C ILE A 189 -5.48 9.31 -13.24
N ASN A 190 -4.99 10.46 -12.76
CA ASN A 190 -5.24 11.73 -13.42
C ASN A 190 -4.55 11.85 -14.79
N THR A 191 -3.64 10.95 -15.16
CA THR A 191 -3.05 10.93 -16.50
C THR A 191 -4.03 10.50 -17.60
N PHE A 192 -5.12 9.81 -17.26
CA PHE A 192 -6.17 9.48 -18.23
C PHE A 192 -6.92 10.76 -18.66
N LYS A 193 -6.60 11.26 -19.87
CA LYS A 193 -7.26 12.42 -20.49
C LYS A 193 -8.55 12.02 -21.23
N ILE A 194 -9.48 12.97 -21.37
CA ILE A 194 -10.63 12.86 -22.29
C ILE A 194 -10.07 12.93 -23.71
N ARG A 195 -10.35 11.93 -24.54
CA ARG A 195 -10.37 12.11 -26.00
C ARG A 195 -11.71 12.72 -26.38
#